data_AF-A0A917B0K8-F1
#
_entry.id   AF-A0A917B0K8-F1
#
_cell.length_a   1.000
_cell.length_b   1.000
_cell.length_c   1.000
_cell.angle_alpha   90.00
_cell.angle_beta   90.00
_cell.angle_gamma   90.00
#
_symmetry.space_group_name_H-M   'P 1'
#
loop_
_entity.id
_entity.type
_entity.pdbx_description
1 polymer ?
#
loop_
_entity_poly.entity_id
_entity_poly.type
_entity_poly.pdbx_seq_one_letter_code
_entity_poly.pdbx_strand_id
1 'polypeptide(L)'
;MFRRQLGITALYNLVNDPTVASDPDVNQVRKLHRDIDVSMMQAYGWTDIALEHGFHVYRQMERFTVSPDARVEILDRLLEENHRRSALETGVGEKPTPSSELALDPGSTPEGAMF
;
A
#
# COMPACT_ATOMS: atom_id res chain seq x y z
N MET A 1 -18.91 -11.13 2.95
CA MET A 1 -17.92 -11.60 3.96
C MET A 1 -18.45 -11.70 5.38
N PHE A 2 -19.44 -10.90 5.80
CA PHE A 2 -20.18 -11.14 7.06
C PHE A 2 -20.82 -12.55 7.15
N ARG A 3 -21.21 -13.11 6.00
CA ARG A 3 -21.74 -14.48 5.89
C ARG A 3 -20.78 -15.58 6.37
N ARG A 4 -19.46 -15.31 6.37
CA ARG A 4 -18.43 -16.28 6.76
C ARG A 4 -17.91 -16.09 8.19
N GLN A 5 -18.37 -15.06 8.90
CA GLN A 5 -17.92 -14.73 10.26
C GLN A 5 -16.39 -14.67 10.41
N LEU A 6 -15.70 -14.20 9.36
CA LEU A 6 -14.25 -14.02 9.36
C LEU A 6 -13.89 -12.65 9.90
N GLY A 7 -12.90 -12.61 10.81
CA GLY A 7 -12.22 -11.37 11.18
C GLY A 7 -11.30 -10.87 10.05
N ILE A 8 -10.87 -9.61 10.13
CA ILE A 8 -10.04 -8.94 9.11
C ILE A 8 -8.72 -9.72 8.88
N THR A 9 -8.05 -10.14 9.94
CA THR A 9 -6.79 -10.90 9.83
C THR A 9 -6.99 -12.22 9.07
N ALA A 10 -8.01 -12.99 9.41
CA ALA A 10 -8.31 -14.25 8.73
C ALA A 10 -8.67 -14.04 7.26
N LEU A 11 -9.40 -12.96 6.96
CA LEU A 11 -9.68 -12.57 5.58
C LEU A 11 -8.40 -12.24 4.80
N TYR A 12 -7.53 -11.40 5.33
CA TYR A 12 -6.32 -11.00 4.61
C TYR A 12 -5.32 -12.14 4.43
N ASN A 13 -5.32 -13.13 5.34
CA ASN A 13 -4.58 -14.36 5.10
C ASN A 13 -5.08 -15.09 3.84
N LEU A 14 -6.40 -15.20 3.65
CA LEU A 14 -6.97 -15.80 2.43
C LEU A 14 -6.69 -14.97 1.17
N VAL A 15 -6.78 -13.64 1.27
CA VAL A 15 -6.49 -12.74 0.14
C VAL A 15 -5.05 -12.88 -0.32
N ASN A 16 -4.11 -13.05 0.61
CA ASN A 16 -2.68 -13.21 0.32
C ASN A 16 -2.26 -14.64 0.01
N ASP A 17 -3.13 -15.63 0.17
CA ASP A 17 -2.83 -17.03 -0.12
C ASP A 17 -3.00 -17.34 -1.63
N PRO A 18 -1.91 -17.64 -2.37
CA PRO A 18 -1.98 -17.96 -3.81
C PRO A 18 -2.70 -19.28 -4.11
N THR A 19 -2.80 -20.18 -3.12
CA THR A 19 -3.48 -21.47 -3.30
C THR A 19 -5.00 -21.31 -3.34
N VAL A 20 -5.53 -20.20 -2.82
CA VAL A 20 -6.96 -19.88 -2.79
C VAL A 20 -7.36 -19.19 -4.10
N ALA A 21 -7.38 -19.94 -5.21
CA ALA A 21 -7.70 -19.39 -6.54
C ALA A 21 -9.20 -19.49 -6.89
N SER A 22 -9.92 -20.48 -6.38
CA SER A 22 -11.31 -20.78 -6.77
C SER A 22 -12.37 -20.14 -5.87
N ASP A 23 -11.98 -19.36 -4.87
CA ASP A 23 -12.91 -18.75 -3.94
C ASP A 23 -13.50 -17.43 -4.50
N PRO A 24 -14.82 -17.37 -4.78
CA PRO A 24 -15.43 -16.20 -5.41
C PRO A 24 -15.41 -14.96 -4.50
N ASP A 25 -15.54 -15.13 -3.18
CA ASP A 25 -15.52 -13.99 -2.25
C ASP A 25 -14.11 -13.40 -2.18
N VAL A 26 -13.07 -14.24 -2.12
CA VAL A 26 -11.66 -13.79 -2.09
C VAL A 26 -11.28 -13.11 -3.40
N ASN A 27 -11.66 -13.69 -4.55
CA ASN A 27 -11.41 -13.10 -5.85
C ASN A 27 -12.13 -11.76 -6.02
N GLN A 28 -13.34 -11.62 -5.47
CA GLN A 28 -14.04 -10.34 -5.48
C GLN A 28 -13.28 -9.27 -4.66
N VAL A 29 -12.71 -9.63 -3.51
CA VAL A 29 -11.90 -8.68 -2.72
C VAL A 29 -10.63 -8.30 -3.45
N ARG A 30 -9.93 -9.25 -4.09
CA ARG A 30 -8.74 -8.96 -4.92
C ARG A 30 -9.08 -8.01 -6.07
N LYS A 31 -10.21 -8.24 -6.74
CA LYS A 31 -10.72 -7.36 -7.80
C LYS A 31 -11.00 -5.95 -7.26
N LEU A 32 -11.67 -5.83 -6.11
CA LEU A 32 -11.96 -4.53 -5.51
C LEU A 32 -10.69 -3.76 -5.15
N HIS A 33 -9.65 -4.41 -4.63
CA HIS A 33 -8.35 -3.77 -4.38
C HIS A 33 -7.74 -3.23 -5.69
N ARG A 34 -7.75 -4.03 -6.76
CA ARG A 34 -7.30 -3.57 -8.08
C ARG A 34 -8.10 -2.37 -8.59
N ASP A 35 -9.43 -2.43 -8.50
CA ASP A 35 -10.31 -1.35 -8.96
C ASP A 35 -10.05 -0.04 -8.17
N ILE A 36 -9.79 -0.16 -6.86
CA ILE A 36 -9.39 0.96 -5.99
C ILE A 36 -8.05 1.53 -6.46
N ASP A 37 -7.01 0.71 -6.63
CA ASP A 37 -5.67 1.19 -6.99
C ASP A 37 -5.68 1.86 -8.37
N VAL A 38 -6.39 1.30 -9.34
CA VAL A 38 -6.58 1.92 -10.67
C VAL A 38 -7.25 3.28 -10.54
N SER A 39 -8.28 3.39 -9.70
CA SER A 39 -8.97 4.67 -9.45
C SER A 39 -8.05 5.69 -8.78
N MET A 40 -7.17 5.26 -7.87
CA MET A 40 -6.15 6.13 -7.27
C MET A 40 -5.16 6.63 -8.33
N MET A 41 -4.64 5.75 -9.18
CA MET A 41 -3.71 6.15 -10.25
C MET A 41 -4.36 7.17 -11.19
N GLN A 42 -5.63 6.99 -11.52
CA GLN A 42 -6.39 7.97 -12.31
C GLN A 42 -6.53 9.32 -11.59
N ALA A 43 -6.83 9.31 -10.29
CA ALA A 43 -6.98 10.53 -9.51
C ALA A 43 -5.68 11.34 -9.41
N TYR A 44 -4.52 10.67 -9.36
CA TYR A 44 -3.21 11.31 -9.40
C TYR A 44 -2.70 11.62 -10.82
N GLY A 45 -3.39 11.15 -11.87
CA GLY A 45 -2.96 11.28 -13.26
C GLY A 45 -1.81 10.34 -13.66
N TRP A 46 -1.58 9.27 -12.90
CA TRP A 46 -0.49 8.30 -13.10
C TRP A 46 -0.97 7.04 -13.85
N THR A 47 -1.74 7.23 -14.93
CA THR A 47 -2.34 6.14 -15.69
C THR A 47 -1.33 5.37 -16.56
N ASP A 48 -0.10 5.85 -16.64
CA ASP A 48 1.02 5.27 -17.37
C ASP A 48 1.75 4.18 -16.56
N ILE A 49 1.49 4.06 -15.26
CA ILE A 49 2.08 3.02 -14.41
C ILE A 49 1.35 1.68 -14.63
N ALA A 50 2.08 0.67 -15.11
CA ALA A 50 1.57 -0.68 -15.21
C ALA A 50 1.55 -1.37 -13.83
N LEU A 51 0.38 -1.42 -13.18
CA LEU A 51 0.27 -1.92 -11.80
C LEU A 51 0.55 -3.43 -11.64
N GLU A 52 0.26 -4.22 -12.67
CA GLU A 52 0.54 -5.67 -12.71
C GLU A 52 0.26 -6.41 -11.39
N HIS A 53 -0.98 -6.28 -10.91
CA HIS A 53 -1.43 -6.95 -9.69
C HIS A 53 -1.22 -8.47 -9.76
N GLY A 54 -0.62 -9.01 -8.72
CA GLY A 54 -0.33 -10.43 -8.60
C GLY A 54 0.21 -10.76 -7.22
N PHE A 55 0.71 -11.98 -7.07
CA PHE A 55 1.42 -12.38 -5.85
C PHE A 55 2.89 -11.98 -5.99
N HIS A 56 3.32 -11.07 -5.13
CA HIS A 56 4.68 -10.55 -5.13
C HIS A 56 5.28 -10.67 -3.74
N VAL A 57 6.56 -11.04 -3.69
CA VAL A 57 7.30 -11.21 -2.43
C VAL A 57 7.88 -9.87 -2.00
N TYR A 58 7.64 -9.50 -0.75
CA TYR A 58 8.29 -8.37 -0.10
C TYR A 58 8.74 -8.75 1.30
N ARG A 59 10.01 -8.49 1.64
CA ARG A 59 10.61 -8.85 2.94
C ARG A 59 10.27 -10.28 3.39
N GLN A 60 10.42 -11.25 2.47
CA GLN A 60 10.14 -12.68 2.69
C GLN A 60 8.66 -13.05 2.89
N MET A 61 7.72 -12.12 2.63
CA MET A 61 6.29 -12.38 2.68
C MET A 61 5.66 -12.20 1.30
N GLU A 62 4.96 -13.21 0.82
CA GLU A 62 4.18 -13.13 -0.42
C GLU A 62 2.81 -12.53 -0.15
N ARG A 63 2.40 -11.56 -0.95
CA ARG A 63 1.09 -10.88 -0.83
C ARG A 63 0.50 -10.60 -2.19
N PHE A 64 -0.83 -10.51 -2.24
CA PHE A 64 -1.51 -10.00 -3.42
C PHE A 64 -1.39 -8.46 -3.44
N THR A 65 -0.60 -7.94 -4.39
CA THR A 65 -0.22 -6.51 -4.44
C THR A 65 0.21 -6.12 -5.86
N VAL A 66 0.60 -4.87 -6.08
CA VAL A 66 1.19 -4.38 -7.34
C VAL A 66 2.60 -4.93 -7.54
N SER A 67 3.09 -4.93 -8.78
CA SER A 67 4.45 -5.39 -9.07
C SER A 67 5.52 -4.59 -8.32
N PRO A 68 6.70 -5.18 -8.04
CA PRO A 68 7.81 -4.46 -7.43
C PRO A 68 8.19 -3.18 -8.18
N ASP A 69 8.16 -3.21 -9.50
CA ASP A 69 8.49 -2.06 -10.36
C ASP A 69 7.45 -0.95 -10.23
N ALA A 70 6.15 -1.30 -10.29
CA ALA A 70 5.07 -0.35 -10.06
C ALA A 70 5.15 0.28 -8.66
N ARG A 71 5.51 -0.51 -7.64
CA ARG A 71 5.67 -0.01 -6.28
C ARG A 71 6.76 1.04 -6.17
N VAL A 72 7.91 0.81 -6.79
CA VAL A 72 9.03 1.77 -6.78
C VAL A 72 8.59 3.08 -7.44
N GLU A 73 8.01 3.01 -8.64
CA GLU A 73 7.53 4.18 -9.37
C GLU A 73 6.47 4.98 -8.59
N ILE A 74 5.52 4.28 -7.95
CA ILE A 74 4.49 4.93 -7.11
C ILE A 74 5.14 5.65 -5.93
N LEU A 75 6.11 5.03 -5.26
CA LEU A 75 6.80 5.65 -4.12
C LEU A 75 7.62 6.87 -4.54
N ASP A 76 8.29 6.80 -5.69
CA ASP A 76 9.07 7.92 -6.23
C ASP A 76 8.17 9.12 -6.55
N ARG A 77 7.04 8.91 -7.25
CA ARG A 77 6.09 9.99 -7.53
C ARG A 77 5.42 10.55 -6.27
N LEU A 78 5.13 9.70 -5.28
CA LEU A 78 4.61 10.15 -3.99
C LEU A 78 5.64 11.03 -3.25
N LEU A 79 6.92 10.71 -3.35
CA LEU A 79 7.99 11.51 -2.76
C LEU A 79 8.11 12.88 -3.45
N GLU A 80 8.06 12.92 -4.78
CA GLU A 80 8.03 14.18 -5.54
C GLU A 80 6.82 15.05 -5.18
N GLU A 81 5.64 14.44 -5.13
CA GLU A 81 4.39 15.10 -4.75
C GLU A 81 4.45 15.63 -3.31
N ASN A 82 5.07 14.88 -2.40
CA ASN A 82 5.30 15.31 -1.02
C ASN A 82 6.19 16.56 -0.97
N HIS A 83 7.34 16.56 -1.67
CA HIS A 83 8.23 17.71 -1.75
C HIS A 83 7.53 18.94 -2.35
N ARG A 84 6.73 18.74 -3.41
CA ARG A 84 5.96 19.81 -4.06
C ARG A 84 4.95 20.44 -3.09
N ARG A 85 4.22 19.63 -2.31
CA ARG A 85 3.29 20.12 -1.28
C ARG A 85 4.00 20.81 -0.12
N SER A 86 5.10 20.23 0.37
CA SER A 86 5.90 20.83 1.44
C SER A 86 6.46 22.20 1.06
N ALA A 87 6.88 22.39 -0.19
CA ALA A 87 7.33 23.69 -0.68
C ALA A 87 6.21 24.75 -0.67
N LEU A 88 4.97 24.35 -0.98
CA LEU A 88 3.79 25.23 -0.92
C LEU A 88 3.40 25.54 0.54
N GLU A 89 3.50 24.55 1.43
CA GLU A 89 3.20 24.68 2.86
C GLU A 89 4.24 25.55 3.59
N THR A 90 5.52 25.41 3.26
CA THR A 90 6.61 26.23 3.84
C THR A 90 6.49 27.72 3.44
N GLY A 91 5.72 28.03 2.39
CA GLY A 91 5.33 29.41 2.05
C GLY A 91 4.16 29.97 2.87
N VAL A 92 3.45 29.14 3.64
CA VAL A 92 2.19 29.49 4.33
C VAL A 92 2.17 29.13 5.83
N GLY A 93 3.11 28.35 6.36
CA GLY A 93 3.10 27.99 7.78
C GLY A 93 4.41 27.40 8.29
N GLU A 94 4.77 27.84 9.49
CA GLU A 94 5.96 27.53 10.30
C GLU A 94 6.37 26.04 10.29
N LYS A 95 7.65 25.77 9.98
CA LYS A 95 8.21 24.41 10.03
C LYS A 95 8.15 23.90 11.49
N PRO A 96 7.54 22.73 11.78
CA PRO A 96 7.75 22.11 13.07
C PRO A 96 9.22 21.70 13.16
N THR A 97 9.92 22.29 14.12
CA THR A 97 11.27 21.91 14.53
C THR A 97 11.30 20.40 14.77
N PRO A 98 12.29 19.65 14.25
CA PRO A 98 12.37 18.22 14.53
C PRO A 98 12.58 18.04 16.04
N SER A 99 11.57 17.57 16.75
CA SER A 99 11.72 17.10 18.12
C SER A 99 12.74 15.98 18.12
N SER A 100 13.85 16.22 18.81
CA SER A 100 15.02 15.35 19.01
C SER A 100 14.70 14.05 19.77
N GLU A 101 13.49 13.51 19.68
CA GLU A 101 13.00 12.43 20.54
C GLU A 101 12.32 11.31 19.73
N LEU A 102 12.99 10.84 18.68
CA LEU A 102 12.75 9.49 18.18
C LEU A 102 14.07 8.94 17.62
N ALA A 103 15.00 8.68 18.53
CA ALA A 103 16.06 7.72 18.24
C ALA A 103 15.37 6.38 17.95
N LEU A 104 15.36 5.98 16.68
CA LEU A 104 14.93 4.66 16.25
C LEU A 104 15.79 3.63 16.97
N ASP A 105 15.20 2.88 17.89
CA ASP A 105 15.80 1.67 18.44
C ASP A 105 16.00 0.68 17.29
N PRO A 106 17.25 0.27 16.97
CA PRO A 106 17.53 -0.65 15.87
C PRO A 106 16.92 -2.06 16.04
N GLY A 107 16.20 -2.33 17.14
CA GLY A 107 15.51 -3.60 17.40
C GLY A 107 14.00 -3.65 17.13
N SER A 108 13.35 -2.53 16.79
CA SER A 108 11.88 -2.50 16.60
C SER A 108 11.49 -2.90 15.18
N THR A 109 11.29 -4.21 14.93
CA THR A 109 10.51 -4.65 13.77
C THR A 109 9.12 -3.99 13.83
N PRO A 110 8.68 -3.22 12.83
CA PRO A 110 7.32 -2.69 12.81
C PRO A 110 6.38 -3.84 12.47
N GLU A 111 5.96 -4.57 13.50
CA GLU A 111 4.80 -5.44 13.43
C GLU A 111 3.58 -4.54 13.23
N GLY A 112 2.93 -4.65 12.07
CA GLY A 112 1.56 -4.18 11.91
C GLY A 112 1.38 -2.68 11.63
N ALA A 113 2.31 -2.02 10.98
CA ALA A 113 2.04 -0.71 10.38
C ALA A 113 1.92 -0.83 8.85
N MET A 114 0.71 -0.51 8.38
CA MET A 114 0.41 0.01 7.04
C MET A 114 0.25 -1.02 5.92
N PHE A 115 -0.98 -1.05 5.38
CA PHE A 115 -1.42 -1.39 4.01
C PHE A 115 -0.58 -2.42 3.23
#